data_AF-A0A2T6IFQ2-F1
#
_entry.id   AF-A0A2T6IFQ2-F1
#
_cell.length_a   1.000
_cell.length_b   1.000
_cell.length_c   1.000
_cell.angle_alpha   90.00
_cell.angle_beta   90.00
_cell.angle_gamma   90.00
#
_symmetry.space_group_name_H-M   'P 1'
#
loop_
_entity.id
_entity.type
_entity.pdbx_description
1 polymer ?
#
loop_
_entity_poly.entity_id
_entity_poly.type
_entity_poly.pdbx_seq_one_letter_code
_entity_poly.pdbx_strand_id
1 'polypeptide(L)'
;MWKRESGGRRLARFLPVVVVLMISIIIYSIYLVYNCFPLLQIEVPEEYRDDAARRRGFIHLLFSHLLASLMFWSLFKACVTGAGSVPDTTVWKSRPNTAELVERKRDGTVRYCHKCAHYKPDRAHHSRHTGTCTLKLDHYCPWVANDIGYFNYKYFYLTLLYSTATLSFTSATMFPTVTAAFGDSNIPFETVYFILLGTVLSICVLCIVGSFFIFHTYLLSINSSTVEYCEKRRGGPGHDWDLGVWNNIKEVMGENPLLWLVPVGGPSGDGLMFPRIH
;
A
#
# COMPACT_ATOMS: atom_id res chain seq x y z
N MET A 1 24.68 -10.71 -18.58
CA MET A 1 25.64 -10.14 -17.62
C MET A 1 25.01 -8.90 -16.97
N TRP A 2 24.19 -9.08 -15.93
CA TRP A 2 23.63 -7.95 -15.16
C TRP A 2 24.70 -7.47 -14.19
N LYS A 3 25.05 -6.18 -14.21
CA LYS A 3 26.03 -5.61 -13.27
C LYS A 3 25.55 -5.90 -11.85
N ARG A 4 26.33 -6.67 -11.10
CA ARG A 4 26.17 -6.86 -9.65
C ARG A 4 26.13 -5.47 -9.03
N GLU A 5 24.98 -5.04 -8.51
CA GLU A 5 24.87 -3.72 -7.88
C GLU A 5 25.91 -3.61 -6.77
N SER A 6 26.65 -2.51 -6.73
CA SER A 6 27.58 -2.24 -5.63
C SER A 6 26.80 -2.22 -4.31
N GLY A 7 27.37 -2.79 -3.23
CA GLY A 7 26.68 -2.95 -1.95
C GLY A 7 26.00 -1.66 -1.44
N GLY A 8 26.61 -0.50 -1.66
CA GLY A 8 26.02 0.81 -1.32
C GLY A 8 24.73 1.16 -2.07
N ARG A 9 24.60 0.79 -3.36
CA ARG A 9 23.34 0.98 -4.12
C ARG A 9 22.22 0.09 -3.60
N ARG A 10 22.59 -1.09 -3.08
CA ARG A 10 21.66 -2.08 -2.53
C ARG A 10 21.04 -1.65 -1.19
N LEU A 11 21.76 -0.87 -0.39
CA LEU A 11 21.21 -0.27 0.83
C LEU A 11 20.40 1.01 0.54
N ALA A 12 20.88 1.86 -0.37
CA ALA A 12 20.22 3.13 -0.69
C ALA A 12 18.76 2.98 -1.15
N ARG A 13 18.38 1.84 -1.75
CA ARG A 13 16.99 1.55 -2.16
C ARG A 13 15.98 1.53 -1.00
N PHE A 14 16.44 1.32 0.24
CA PHE A 14 15.57 1.31 1.43
C PHE A 14 15.40 2.68 2.07
N LEU A 15 16.15 3.70 1.63
CA LEU A 15 16.05 5.06 2.18
C LEU A 15 14.61 5.62 2.16
N PRO A 16 13.80 5.44 1.09
CA PRO A 16 12.42 5.91 1.10
C PRO A 16 11.54 5.20 2.14
N VAL A 17 11.81 3.91 2.42
CA VAL A 17 11.10 3.15 3.46
C VAL A 17 11.41 3.74 4.83
N VAL A 18 12.68 4.06 5.11
CA VAL A 18 13.09 4.71 6.36
C VAL A 18 12.41 6.07 6.52
N VAL A 19 12.31 6.85 5.44
CA VAL A 19 11.60 8.15 5.47
C VAL A 19 10.12 7.97 5.81
N VAL A 20 9.43 6.99 5.22
CA VAL A 20 8.03 6.69 5.55
C VAL A 20 7.89 6.33 7.03
N LEU A 21 8.71 5.42 7.54
CA LEU A 21 8.69 5.00 8.94
C LEU A 21 8.92 6.20 9.88
N MET A 22 9.92 7.03 9.57
CA MET A 22 10.25 8.21 10.36
C MET A 22 9.07 9.20 10.40
N ILE A 23 8.48 9.53 9.25
CA ILE A 23 7.32 10.43 9.18
C ILE A 23 6.13 9.86 9.95
N SER A 24 5.83 8.57 9.78
CA SER A 24 4.74 7.91 10.51
C SER A 24 4.95 7.95 12.02
N ILE A 25 6.17 7.69 12.50
CA ILE A 25 6.52 7.77 13.93
C ILE A 25 6.37 9.20 14.45
N ILE A 26 6.81 10.20 13.71
CA ILE A 26 6.69 11.62 14.10
C ILE A 26 5.21 12.01 14.24
N ILE A 27 4.39 11.77 13.21
CA ILE A 27 2.96 12.09 13.24
C ILE A 27 2.29 11.39 14.41
N TYR A 28 2.57 10.09 14.60
CA TYR A 28 1.93 9.30 15.63
C TYR A 28 2.35 9.73 17.04
N SER A 29 3.63 10.06 17.24
CA SER A 29 4.13 10.56 18.54
C SER A 29 3.49 11.89 18.89
N ILE A 30 3.40 12.82 17.94
CA ILE A 30 2.72 14.11 18.13
C ILE A 30 1.24 13.86 18.47
N TYR A 31 0.56 12.96 17.75
CA TYR A 31 -0.84 12.63 18.02
C TYR A 31 -1.04 12.09 19.44
N LEU A 32 -0.19 11.15 19.90
CA LEU A 32 -0.31 10.61 21.25
C LEU A 32 -0.10 11.68 22.32
N VAL A 33 0.97 12.45 22.19
CA VAL A 33 1.39 13.45 23.18
C VAL A 33 0.40 14.61 23.27
N TYR A 34 -0.07 15.11 22.13
CA TYR A 34 -0.85 16.35 22.09
C TYR A 34 -2.36 16.12 21.95
N ASN A 35 -2.83 14.90 21.68
CA ASN A 35 -4.25 14.57 21.58
C ASN A 35 -4.70 13.53 22.60
N CYS A 36 -4.09 12.34 22.58
CA CYS A 36 -4.56 11.23 23.42
C CYS A 36 -4.26 11.45 24.90
N PHE A 37 -3.01 11.75 25.27
CA PHE A 37 -2.63 11.88 26.68
C PHE A 37 -3.35 13.01 27.43
N PRO A 38 -3.53 14.22 26.85
CA PRO A 38 -4.31 15.27 27.51
C PRO A 38 -5.76 14.86 27.78
N LEU A 39 -6.39 14.13 26.85
CA LEU A 39 -7.76 13.62 27.04
C LEU A 39 -7.86 12.58 28.17
N LEU A 40 -6.78 11.85 28.48
CA LEU A 40 -6.78 10.88 29.58
C LEU A 40 -6.71 11.52 30.96
N GLN A 41 -6.30 12.80 31.05
CA GLN A 41 -6.27 13.59 32.28
C GLN A 41 -5.55 12.88 33.44
N ILE A 42 -4.43 12.21 33.13
CA ILE A 42 -3.70 11.36 34.08
C ILE A 42 -3.22 12.17 35.30
N GLU A 43 -2.78 13.40 35.06
CA GLU A 43 -2.24 14.31 36.10
C GLU A 43 -3.33 15.17 36.78
N VAL A 44 -4.59 15.09 36.34
CA VAL A 44 -5.69 15.85 36.94
C VAL A 44 -6.22 15.10 38.16
N PRO A 45 -6.43 15.76 39.32
CA PRO A 45 -7.06 15.13 40.49
C PRO A 45 -8.44 14.56 40.18
N GLU A 46 -8.83 13.46 40.84
CA GLU A 46 -10.05 12.71 40.51
C GLU A 46 -11.33 13.55 40.54
N GLU A 47 -11.41 14.51 41.45
CA GLU A 47 -12.54 15.42 41.61
C GLU A 47 -12.74 16.40 40.44
N TYR A 48 -11.71 16.63 39.61
CA TYR A 48 -11.74 17.55 38.47
C TYR A 48 -11.71 16.85 37.11
N ARG A 49 -11.79 15.51 37.08
CA ARG A 49 -11.75 14.74 35.83
C ARG A 49 -13.08 14.81 35.08
N ASP A 50 -13.01 15.01 33.77
CA ASP A 50 -14.13 14.84 32.84
C ASP A 50 -14.13 13.40 32.30
N ASP A 51 -15.03 12.57 32.82
CA ASP A 51 -15.17 11.18 32.40
C ASP A 51 -15.52 11.03 30.91
N ALA A 52 -16.23 11.99 30.31
CA ALA A 52 -16.52 11.96 28.89
C ALA A 52 -15.25 12.22 28.07
N ALA A 53 -14.40 13.16 28.48
CA ALA A 53 -13.09 13.38 27.85
C ALA A 53 -12.19 12.15 27.96
N ARG A 54 -12.12 11.56 29.15
CA ARG A 54 -11.32 10.34 29.38
C ARG A 54 -11.78 9.19 28.50
N ARG A 55 -13.10 8.96 28.40
CA ARG A 55 -13.66 7.94 27.50
C ARG A 55 -13.28 8.20 26.03
N ARG A 56 -13.37 9.45 25.57
CA ARG A 56 -12.90 9.82 24.21
C ARG A 56 -11.40 9.54 24.05
N GLY A 57 -10.59 9.91 25.03
CA GLY A 57 -9.15 9.64 25.05
C GLY A 57 -8.84 8.15 24.91
N PHE A 58 -9.51 7.29 25.67
CA PHE A 58 -9.35 5.83 25.57
C PHE A 58 -9.77 5.28 24.19
N ILE A 59 -10.89 5.75 23.65
CA ILE A 59 -11.35 5.34 22.31
C ILE A 59 -10.33 5.78 21.24
N HIS A 60 -9.87 7.03 21.29
CA HIS A 60 -8.86 7.56 20.37
C HIS A 60 -7.57 6.76 20.44
N LEU A 61 -7.11 6.46 21.67
CA LEU A 61 -5.91 5.67 21.90
C LEU A 61 -6.05 4.26 21.31
N LEU A 62 -7.10 3.52 21.68
CA LEU A 62 -7.29 2.14 21.22
C LEU A 62 -7.43 2.06 19.71
N PHE A 63 -8.26 2.92 19.12
CA PHE A 63 -8.53 2.88 17.69
C PHE A 63 -7.31 3.31 16.86
N SER A 64 -6.60 4.36 17.28
CA SER A 64 -5.36 4.77 16.60
C SER A 64 -4.25 3.72 16.70
N HIS A 65 -4.10 3.03 17.84
CA HIS A 65 -3.16 1.91 17.98
C HIS A 65 -3.51 0.75 17.06
N LEU A 66 -4.81 0.38 16.96
CA LEU A 66 -5.27 -0.67 16.06
C LEU A 66 -4.94 -0.34 14.59
N LEU A 67 -5.31 0.87 14.14
CA LEU A 67 -5.06 1.30 12.76
C LEU A 67 -3.57 1.40 12.44
N ALA A 68 -2.77 1.99 13.33
CA ALA A 68 -1.32 2.09 13.17
C ALA A 68 -0.67 0.71 13.11
N SER A 69 -1.10 -0.23 13.97
CA SER A 69 -0.58 -1.61 13.98
C SER A 69 -0.88 -2.33 12.66
N LEU A 70 -2.11 -2.23 12.16
CA LEU A 70 -2.50 -2.81 10.87
C LEU A 70 -1.75 -2.15 9.70
N MET A 71 -1.54 -0.84 9.74
CA MET A 71 -0.74 -0.10 8.77
C MET A 71 0.70 -0.61 8.73
N PHE A 72 1.39 -0.67 9.87
CA PHE A 72 2.78 -1.11 9.92
C PHE A 72 2.94 -2.60 9.58
N TRP A 73 1.99 -3.44 9.98
CA TRP A 73 2.00 -4.86 9.61
C TRP A 73 1.81 -5.04 8.10
N SER A 74 0.90 -4.29 7.49
CA SER A 74 0.69 -4.29 6.03
C SER A 74 1.93 -3.79 5.28
N LEU A 75 2.53 -2.70 5.76
CA LEU A 75 3.76 -2.13 5.19
C LEU A 75 4.90 -3.14 5.24
N PHE A 76 5.12 -3.76 6.40
CA PHE A 76 6.13 -4.80 6.56
C PHE A 76 5.91 -5.93 5.56
N LYS A 77 4.68 -6.42 5.44
CA LYS A 77 4.33 -7.50 4.50
C LYS A 77 4.53 -7.10 3.03
N ALA A 78 4.24 -5.85 2.65
CA ALA A 78 4.51 -5.35 1.30
C ALA A 78 6.02 -5.26 1.00
N CYS A 79 6.83 -4.87 1.99
CA CYS A 79 8.29 -4.82 1.86
C CYS A 79 8.93 -6.20 1.73
N VAL A 80 8.49 -7.18 2.53
CA VAL A 80 9.18 -8.49 2.63
C VAL A 80 8.60 -9.58 1.75
N THR A 81 7.34 -9.45 1.32
CA THR A 81 6.73 -10.46 0.44
C THR A 81 7.13 -10.19 -1.01
N GLY A 82 7.73 -11.17 -1.66
CA GLY A 82 8.08 -11.07 -3.08
C GLY A 82 6.83 -10.88 -3.95
N ALA A 83 6.94 -10.04 -4.99
CA ALA A 83 5.85 -9.77 -5.93
C ALA A 83 5.41 -10.99 -6.75
N GLY A 84 6.28 -12.01 -6.85
CA GLY A 84 6.12 -13.17 -7.71
C GLY A 84 6.93 -13.02 -8.99
N SER A 85 7.71 -14.04 -9.32
CA SER A 85 8.51 -14.09 -10.54
C SER A 85 8.08 -15.27 -11.40
N VAL A 86 8.22 -15.13 -12.72
CA VAL A 86 8.03 -16.25 -13.65
C VAL A 86 8.98 -17.41 -13.27
N PRO A 87 8.48 -18.65 -13.08
CA PRO A 87 9.30 -19.79 -12.71
C PRO A 87 10.38 -20.09 -13.74
N ASP A 88 11.60 -20.37 -13.29
CA ASP A 88 12.74 -20.68 -14.15
C ASP A 88 12.72 -22.13 -14.65
N THR A 89 11.65 -22.52 -15.34
CA THR A 89 11.41 -23.89 -15.84
C THR A 89 11.61 -24.00 -17.35
N THR A 90 11.81 -25.22 -17.85
CA THR A 90 11.95 -25.51 -19.29
C THR A 90 10.70 -25.11 -20.08
N VAL A 91 9.51 -25.20 -19.46
CA VAL A 91 8.22 -24.76 -20.00
C VAL A 91 8.30 -23.28 -20.37
N TRP A 92 8.60 -22.42 -19.41
CA TRP A 92 8.69 -20.98 -19.66
C TRP A 92 9.90 -20.57 -20.49
N LYS A 93 10.99 -21.35 -20.51
CA LYS A 93 12.16 -21.07 -21.36
C LYS A 93 11.91 -21.37 -22.84
N SER A 94 11.19 -22.45 -23.16
CA SER A 94 11.21 -23.02 -24.50
C SER A 94 9.89 -23.56 -25.02
N ARG A 95 8.96 -23.99 -24.16
CA ARG A 95 7.73 -24.70 -24.55
C ARG A 95 6.53 -24.22 -23.73
N PRO A 96 6.14 -22.93 -23.82
CA PRO A 96 4.95 -22.45 -23.14
C PRO A 96 3.72 -23.07 -23.81
N ASN A 97 2.66 -23.31 -23.05
CA ASN A 97 1.37 -23.62 -23.66
C ASN A 97 0.80 -22.33 -24.28
N THR A 98 1.03 -22.11 -25.57
CA THR A 98 0.65 -20.86 -26.25
C THR A 98 -0.86 -20.68 -26.39
N ALA A 99 -1.64 -21.76 -26.29
CA ALA A 99 -3.10 -21.71 -26.36
C ALA A 99 -3.72 -21.07 -25.10
N GLU A 100 -3.03 -21.20 -23.96
CA GLU A 100 -3.47 -20.66 -22.67
C GLU A 100 -3.13 -19.17 -22.50
N LEU A 101 -2.01 -18.74 -23.10
CA LEU A 101 -1.61 -17.33 -23.14
C LEU A 101 -2.49 -16.59 -24.13
N VAL A 102 -2.95 -15.38 -23.79
CA VAL A 102 -3.75 -14.56 -24.71
C VAL A 102 -3.16 -13.20 -25.00
N GLU A 103 -2.30 -12.67 -24.14
CA GLU A 103 -1.60 -11.45 -24.46
C GLU A 103 -0.58 -11.72 -25.58
N ARG A 104 -0.59 -10.85 -26.59
CA ARG A 104 0.27 -10.95 -27.77
C ARG A 104 1.03 -9.64 -27.99
N LYS A 105 2.13 -9.75 -28.71
CA LYS A 105 2.76 -8.57 -29.32
C LYS A 105 1.91 -8.07 -30.49
N ARG A 106 2.23 -6.88 -31.00
CA ARG A 106 1.57 -6.30 -32.18
C ARG A 106 1.69 -7.16 -33.44
N ASP A 107 2.74 -7.98 -33.53
CA ASP A 107 2.96 -8.94 -34.63
C ASP A 107 2.19 -10.27 -34.44
N GLY A 108 1.36 -10.38 -33.41
CA GLY A 108 0.59 -11.60 -33.11
C GLY A 108 1.39 -12.70 -32.41
N THR A 109 2.69 -12.51 -32.16
CA THR A 109 3.52 -13.50 -31.47
C THR A 109 3.34 -13.47 -29.96
N VAL A 110 3.60 -14.60 -29.31
CA VAL A 110 3.62 -14.69 -27.84
C VAL A 110 4.71 -13.79 -27.25
N ARG A 111 4.44 -13.24 -26.08
CA ARG A 111 5.35 -12.29 -25.42
C ARG A 111 6.56 -13.04 -24.86
N TYR A 112 7.76 -12.57 -25.19
CA TYR A 112 9.03 -13.14 -24.73
C TYR A 112 9.90 -12.05 -24.09
N CYS A 113 10.62 -12.41 -23.02
CA CYS A 113 11.58 -11.52 -22.37
C CYS A 113 13.02 -11.93 -22.71
N HIS A 114 13.67 -11.18 -23.58
CA HIS A 114 15.07 -11.45 -23.97
C HIS A 114 16.07 -11.29 -22.81
N LYS A 115 15.75 -10.47 -21.80
CA LYS A 115 16.63 -10.25 -20.65
C LYS A 115 16.64 -11.43 -19.68
N CYS A 116 15.47 -12.05 -19.48
CA CYS A 116 15.30 -13.19 -18.60
C CYS A 116 15.33 -14.53 -19.33
N ALA A 117 15.36 -14.51 -20.67
CA ALA A 117 15.40 -15.68 -21.55
C ALA A 117 14.21 -16.67 -21.35
N HIS A 118 13.01 -16.13 -21.15
CA HIS A 118 11.79 -16.93 -21.02
C HIS A 118 10.57 -16.18 -21.59
N TYR A 119 9.53 -16.94 -21.93
CA TYR A 119 8.19 -16.45 -22.29
C TYR A 119 7.52 -15.80 -21.09
N LYS A 120 6.68 -14.80 -21.35
CA LYS A 120 5.94 -14.08 -20.31
C LYS A 120 4.53 -14.67 -20.20
N PRO A 121 4.12 -15.14 -19.01
CA PRO A 121 2.71 -15.35 -18.70
C PRO A 121 1.92 -14.06 -18.98
N ASP A 122 0.61 -14.16 -19.15
CA ASP A 122 -0.25 -12.98 -19.27
C ASP A 122 -0.06 -12.07 -18.05
N ARG A 123 -0.15 -10.74 -18.24
CA ARG A 123 0.00 -9.72 -17.18
C ARG A 123 1.39 -9.62 -16.55
N ALA A 124 2.35 -10.48 -16.93
CA ALA A 124 3.72 -10.41 -16.44
C ALA A 124 4.58 -9.40 -17.23
N HIS A 125 5.36 -8.57 -16.52
CA HIS A 125 6.26 -7.59 -17.14
C HIS A 125 7.66 -7.63 -16.52
N HIS A 126 8.68 -7.28 -17.30
CA HIS A 126 10.06 -7.23 -16.82
C HIS A 126 10.30 -5.94 -16.04
N SER A 127 10.58 -6.05 -14.75
CA SER A 127 10.99 -4.92 -13.93
C SER A 127 12.49 -4.71 -14.04
N ARG A 128 12.89 -3.49 -14.37
CA ARG A 128 14.31 -3.11 -14.41
C ARG A 128 14.92 -2.98 -13.01
N HIS A 129 14.08 -2.83 -11.98
CA HIS A 129 14.52 -2.65 -10.60
C HIS A 129 14.88 -3.98 -9.94
N THR A 130 14.05 -5.01 -10.15
CA THR A 130 14.31 -6.36 -9.65
C THR A 130 15.15 -7.20 -10.61
N GLY A 131 15.16 -6.84 -11.90
CA GLY A 131 15.88 -7.58 -12.95
C GLY A 131 15.17 -8.86 -13.39
N THR A 132 13.93 -9.07 -12.95
CA THR A 132 13.12 -10.26 -13.22
C THR A 132 11.80 -9.91 -13.89
N CYS A 133 11.16 -10.89 -14.53
CA CYS A 133 9.76 -10.76 -14.93
C CYS A 133 8.85 -11.02 -13.73
N THR A 134 8.12 -9.99 -13.35
CA THR A 134 7.20 -9.99 -12.20
C THR A 134 5.80 -10.34 -12.66
N LEU A 135 5.15 -11.27 -11.94
CA LEU A 135 3.77 -11.72 -12.20
C LEU A 135 2.78 -10.61 -11.87
N LYS A 136 1.81 -10.36 -12.75
CA LYS A 136 0.83 -9.26 -12.66
C LYS A 136 1.49 -7.96 -12.16
N LEU A 137 2.57 -7.53 -12.84
CA LEU A 137 3.33 -6.35 -12.40
C LEU A 137 2.42 -5.13 -12.39
N ASP A 138 2.36 -4.47 -11.24
CA ASP A 138 1.65 -3.21 -11.08
C ASP A 138 2.62 -2.02 -11.24
N HIS A 139 3.63 -1.94 -10.39
CA HIS A 139 4.72 -0.96 -10.49
C HIS A 139 5.87 -1.35 -9.57
N TYR A 140 7.02 -0.68 -9.72
CA TYR A 140 8.03 -0.67 -8.67
C TYR A 140 7.71 0.48 -7.70
N CYS A 141 7.59 0.15 -6.41
CA CYS A 141 7.28 1.14 -5.38
C CYS A 141 8.52 1.40 -4.51
N PRO A 142 9.14 2.61 -4.61
CA PRO A 142 10.29 2.96 -3.79
C PRO A 142 9.98 2.97 -2.30
N TRP A 143 8.74 3.30 -1.92
CA TRP A 143 8.27 3.43 -0.54
C TRP A 143 8.16 2.10 0.21
N VAL A 144 8.22 0.97 -0.51
CA VAL A 144 8.35 -0.38 0.06
C VAL A 144 9.61 -1.11 -0.42
N ALA A 145 10.46 -0.43 -1.20
CA ALA A 145 11.67 -0.96 -1.81
C ALA A 145 11.48 -2.30 -2.56
N ASN A 146 10.34 -2.47 -3.22
CA ASN A 146 9.93 -3.72 -3.85
C ASN A 146 9.11 -3.49 -5.11
N ASP A 147 9.09 -4.47 -6.02
CA ASP A 147 8.03 -4.53 -7.02
C ASP A 147 6.70 -4.82 -6.32
N ILE A 148 5.62 -4.23 -6.82
CA ILE A 148 4.25 -4.60 -6.49
C ILE A 148 3.72 -5.47 -7.63
N GLY A 149 3.30 -6.69 -7.30
CA GLY A 149 2.78 -7.67 -8.24
C GLY A 149 1.82 -8.64 -7.57
N TYR A 150 1.61 -9.79 -8.20
CA TYR A 150 0.55 -10.73 -7.85
C TYR A 150 0.49 -11.08 -6.35
N PHE A 151 1.60 -11.51 -5.74
CA PHE A 151 1.58 -12.04 -4.37
C PHE A 151 1.64 -10.98 -3.26
N ASN A 152 1.92 -9.72 -3.58
CA ASN A 152 2.06 -8.66 -2.58
C ASN A 152 1.15 -7.43 -2.80
N TYR A 153 0.38 -7.39 -3.89
CA TYR A 153 -0.57 -6.30 -4.16
C TYR A 153 -1.58 -6.12 -3.03
N LYS A 154 -2.08 -7.21 -2.41
CA LYS A 154 -2.97 -7.15 -1.23
C LYS A 154 -2.35 -6.32 -0.09
N TYR A 155 -1.11 -6.60 0.29
CA TYR A 155 -0.45 -5.94 1.41
C TYR A 155 -0.15 -4.46 1.09
N PHE A 156 0.22 -4.17 -0.15
CA PHE A 156 0.36 -2.80 -0.63
C PHE A 156 -0.97 -2.04 -0.54
N TYR A 157 -2.06 -2.63 -1.04
CA TYR A 157 -3.40 -2.03 -0.96
C TYR A 157 -3.84 -1.78 0.49
N LEU A 158 -3.64 -2.76 1.38
CA LEU A 158 -3.94 -2.60 2.81
C LEU A 158 -3.07 -1.53 3.47
N THR A 159 -1.81 -1.37 3.04
CA THR A 159 -0.95 -0.27 3.51
C THR A 159 -1.57 1.09 3.16
N LEU A 160 -2.08 1.26 1.93
CA LEU A 160 -2.77 2.48 1.53
C LEU A 160 -4.07 2.71 2.31
N LEU A 161 -4.88 1.66 2.48
CA LEU A 161 -6.13 1.70 3.24
C LEU A 161 -5.89 2.15 4.69
N TYR A 162 -5.01 1.46 5.42
CA TYR A 162 -4.78 1.75 6.83
C TYR A 162 -4.01 3.05 7.04
N SER A 163 -3.13 3.45 6.11
CA SER A 163 -2.50 4.77 6.16
C SER A 163 -3.55 5.87 6.00
N THR A 164 -4.44 5.74 4.99
CA THR A 164 -5.53 6.70 4.75
C THR A 164 -6.47 6.77 5.94
N ALA A 165 -6.87 5.63 6.50
CA ALA A 165 -7.73 5.56 7.69
C ALA A 165 -7.06 6.19 8.92
N THR A 166 -5.79 5.86 9.19
CA THR A 166 -5.02 6.40 10.33
C THR A 166 -4.90 7.92 10.22
N LEU A 167 -4.53 8.44 9.05
CA LEU A 167 -4.34 9.87 8.83
C LEU A 167 -5.68 10.62 8.86
N SER A 168 -6.75 10.04 8.31
CA SER A 168 -8.10 10.63 8.37
C SER A 168 -8.58 10.72 9.82
N PHE A 169 -8.43 9.63 10.59
CA PHE A 169 -8.79 9.59 12.00
C PHE A 169 -7.97 10.59 12.82
N THR A 170 -6.65 10.62 12.62
CA THR A 170 -5.73 11.57 13.27
C THR A 170 -6.14 13.01 12.98
N SER A 171 -6.36 13.35 11.71
CA SER A 171 -6.70 14.72 11.29
C SER A 171 -8.07 15.15 11.84
N ALA A 172 -9.08 14.27 11.78
CA ALA A 172 -10.41 14.56 12.30
C ALA A 172 -10.42 14.74 13.82
N THR A 173 -9.72 13.88 14.55
CA THR A 173 -9.68 13.93 16.03
C THR A 173 -8.73 14.99 16.58
N MET A 174 -7.75 15.46 15.80
CA MET A 174 -6.90 16.61 16.14
C MET A 174 -7.61 17.95 15.94
N PHE A 175 -8.66 18.02 15.11
CA PHE A 175 -9.31 19.29 14.78
C PHE A 175 -9.80 20.07 16.03
N PRO A 176 -10.49 19.46 17.01
CA PRO A 176 -10.87 20.17 18.24
C PRO A 176 -9.66 20.68 19.03
N THR A 177 -8.60 19.88 19.11
CA THR A 177 -7.33 20.22 19.79
C THR A 177 -6.66 21.42 19.15
N VAL A 178 -6.64 21.50 17.82
CA VAL A 178 -6.18 22.68 17.07
C VAL A 178 -7.04 23.89 17.43
N THR A 179 -8.36 23.79 17.36
CA THR A 179 -9.24 24.93 17.64
C THR A 179 -9.09 25.45 19.07
N ALA A 180 -8.90 24.56 20.05
CA ALA A 180 -8.68 24.93 21.44
C ALA A 180 -7.32 25.61 21.63
N ALA A 181 -6.25 25.06 21.05
CA ALA A 181 -4.90 25.62 21.17
C ALA A 181 -4.77 27.02 20.54
N PHE A 182 -5.52 27.30 19.47
CA PHE A 182 -5.56 28.64 18.85
C PHE A 182 -6.46 29.63 19.59
N GLY A 183 -7.46 29.13 20.33
CA GLY A 183 -8.40 29.96 21.06
C GLY A 183 -7.88 30.45 22.42
N ASP A 184 -6.81 29.86 22.94
CA ASP A 184 -6.25 30.16 24.27
C ASP A 184 -4.81 30.69 24.16
N SER A 185 -4.64 31.99 24.46
CA SER A 185 -3.35 32.68 24.44
C SER A 185 -2.40 32.25 25.55
N ASN A 186 -2.85 31.47 26.52
CA ASN A 186 -2.01 30.95 27.61
C ASN A 186 -1.30 29.64 27.24
N ILE A 187 -1.66 29.02 26.11
CA ILE A 187 -1.01 27.79 25.65
C ILE A 187 0.40 28.14 25.14
N PRO A 188 1.45 27.43 25.60
CA PRO A 188 2.80 27.69 25.16
C PRO A 188 2.98 27.53 23.65
N PHE A 189 3.80 28.39 23.05
CA PHE A 189 4.01 28.43 21.60
C PHE A 189 4.46 27.08 21.04
N GLU A 190 5.33 26.36 21.74
CA GLU A 190 5.83 25.05 21.36
C GLU A 190 4.70 24.02 21.23
N THR A 191 3.70 24.09 22.12
CA THR A 191 2.54 23.20 22.08
C THR A 191 1.71 23.46 20.83
N VAL A 192 1.42 24.73 20.55
CA VAL A 192 0.71 25.14 19.32
C VAL A 192 1.49 24.71 18.08
N TYR A 193 2.81 24.92 18.07
CA TYR A 193 3.71 24.53 16.99
C TYR A 193 3.63 23.03 16.68
N PHE A 194 3.75 22.15 17.69
CA PHE A 194 3.71 20.71 17.45
C PHE A 194 2.32 20.21 17.04
N ILE A 195 1.25 20.75 17.63
CA ILE A 195 -0.13 20.45 17.22
C ILE A 195 -0.33 20.78 15.74
N LEU A 196 0.13 21.95 15.30
CA LEU A 196 0.09 22.37 13.90
C LEU A 196 0.95 21.50 13.01
N LEU A 197 2.20 21.25 13.40
CA LEU A 197 3.14 20.44 12.63
C LEU A 197 2.55 19.05 12.37
N GLY A 198 2.04 18.38 13.41
CA GLY A 198 1.42 17.06 13.28
C GLY A 198 0.17 17.08 12.41
N THR A 199 -0.70 18.08 12.58
CA THR A 199 -1.95 18.20 11.82
C THR A 199 -1.68 18.47 10.34
N VAL A 200 -0.84 19.46 10.03
CA VAL A 200 -0.48 19.81 8.64
C VAL A 200 0.22 18.65 7.97
N LEU A 201 1.20 18.03 8.63
CA LEU A 201 1.91 16.88 8.08
C LEU A 201 0.96 15.70 7.83
N SER A 202 0.04 15.42 8.77
CA SER A 202 -1.00 14.40 8.61
C SER A 202 -1.88 14.66 7.38
N ILE A 203 -2.37 15.89 7.21
CA ILE A 203 -3.22 16.28 6.07
C ILE A 203 -2.45 16.21 4.75
N CYS A 204 -1.21 16.70 4.70
CA CYS A 204 -0.39 16.63 3.49
C CYS A 204 -0.15 15.18 3.05
N VAL A 205 0.23 14.30 3.98
CA VAL A 205 0.42 12.88 3.68
C VAL A 205 -0.92 12.22 3.31
N LEU A 206 -2.02 12.59 3.97
CA LEU A 206 -3.36 12.10 3.64
C LEU A 206 -3.77 12.44 2.21
N CYS A 207 -3.51 13.66 1.74
CA CYS A 207 -3.83 14.04 0.37
C CYS A 207 -3.08 13.18 -0.65
N ILE A 208 -1.81 12.88 -0.40
CA ILE A 208 -0.98 12.04 -1.29
C ILE A 208 -1.44 10.59 -1.25
N VAL A 209 -1.47 10.00 -0.05
CA VAL A 209 -1.77 8.57 0.14
C VAL A 209 -3.23 8.27 -0.16
N GLY A 210 -4.15 9.16 0.23
CA GLY A 210 -5.58 9.04 -0.03
C GLY A 210 -5.91 9.10 -1.53
N SER A 211 -5.26 9.99 -2.28
CA SER A 211 -5.42 10.03 -3.76
C SER A 211 -4.95 8.73 -4.40
N PHE A 212 -3.83 8.17 -3.92
CA PHE A 212 -3.30 6.92 -4.43
C PHE A 212 -4.16 5.71 -4.04
N PHE A 213 -4.73 5.72 -2.82
CA PHE A 213 -5.71 4.75 -2.37
C PHE A 213 -6.98 4.75 -3.23
N ILE A 214 -7.52 5.93 -3.57
CA ILE A 214 -8.68 6.07 -4.46
C ILE A 214 -8.36 5.48 -5.84
N PHE A 215 -7.20 5.84 -6.41
CA PHE A 215 -6.77 5.31 -7.70
C PHE A 215 -6.65 3.77 -7.69
N HIS A 216 -6.01 3.19 -6.68
CA HIS A 216 -5.88 1.74 -6.58
C HIS A 216 -7.19 1.02 -6.23
N THR A 217 -8.14 1.70 -5.60
CA THR A 217 -9.50 1.18 -5.39
C THR A 217 -10.25 1.11 -6.72
N TYR A 218 -10.11 2.12 -7.57
CA TYR A 218 -10.60 2.06 -8.95
C TYR A 218 -9.97 0.89 -9.72
N LEU A 219 -8.64 0.78 -9.73
CA LEU A 219 -7.94 -0.32 -10.40
C LEU A 219 -8.35 -1.71 -9.89
N LEU A 220 -8.51 -1.86 -8.57
CA LEU A 220 -9.02 -3.08 -7.94
C LEU A 220 -10.43 -3.41 -8.44
N SER A 221 -11.31 -2.42 -8.57
CA SER A 221 -12.69 -2.60 -9.01
C SER A 221 -12.84 -3.09 -10.44
N ILE A 222 -11.86 -2.84 -11.31
CA ILE A 222 -11.84 -3.25 -12.73
C ILE A 222 -10.76 -4.30 -13.04
N ASN A 223 -10.19 -4.93 -12.00
CA ASN A 223 -9.11 -5.92 -12.08
C ASN A 223 -7.96 -5.52 -13.02
N SER A 224 -7.51 -4.28 -12.94
CA SER A 224 -6.42 -3.78 -13.77
C SER A 224 -5.19 -3.45 -12.94
N SER A 225 -4.00 -3.70 -13.46
CA SER A 225 -2.75 -3.17 -12.90
C SER A 225 -2.46 -1.76 -13.43
N THR A 226 -1.60 -1.02 -12.74
CA THR A 226 -1.15 0.30 -13.21
C THR A 226 -0.45 0.21 -14.57
N VAL A 227 0.32 -0.87 -14.84
CA VAL A 227 0.93 -1.11 -16.16
C VAL A 227 -0.16 -1.22 -17.22
N GLU A 228 -1.17 -2.08 -17.00
CA GLU A 228 -2.26 -2.30 -17.95
C GLU A 228 -3.06 -1.01 -18.19
N TYR A 229 -3.36 -0.27 -17.13
CA TYR A 229 -4.02 1.03 -17.22
C TYR A 229 -3.22 2.03 -18.08
N CYS A 230 -1.91 2.12 -17.86
CA CYS A 230 -1.02 2.99 -18.64
C CYS A 230 -0.85 2.52 -20.09
N GLU A 231 -0.79 1.21 -20.34
CA GLU A 231 -0.72 0.65 -21.69
C GLU A 231 -2.00 0.94 -22.47
N LYS A 232 -3.18 0.73 -21.87
CA LYS A 232 -4.47 1.10 -22.47
C LYS A 232 -4.55 2.59 -22.81
N ARG A 233 -4.16 3.50 -21.89
CA ARG A 233 -4.14 4.95 -22.15
C ARG A 233 -3.21 5.38 -23.29
N ARG A 234 -2.18 4.59 -23.60
CA ARG A 234 -1.24 4.83 -24.70
C ARG A 234 -1.69 4.20 -26.02
N GLY A 235 -2.92 3.69 -26.11
CA GLY A 235 -3.42 2.97 -27.29
C GLY A 235 -2.79 1.58 -27.44
N GLY A 236 -2.33 0.98 -26.35
CA GLY A 236 -1.87 -0.41 -26.30
C GLY A 236 -3.05 -1.40 -26.43
N PRO A 237 -2.75 -2.69 -26.64
CA PRO A 237 -3.77 -3.72 -26.70
C PRO A 237 -4.54 -3.77 -25.37
N GLY A 238 -5.84 -3.53 -25.42
CA GLY A 238 -6.72 -3.58 -24.25
C GLY A 238 -7.23 -5.00 -24.03
N HIS A 239 -6.62 -5.74 -23.10
CA HIS A 239 -7.19 -6.99 -22.60
C HIS A 239 -8.09 -6.68 -21.40
N ASP A 240 -9.31 -7.24 -21.42
CA ASP A 240 -10.24 -7.10 -20.30
C ASP A 240 -10.13 -8.30 -19.37
N TRP A 241 -9.86 -8.00 -18.10
CA TRP A 241 -9.71 -8.96 -17.01
C TRP A 241 -10.79 -8.75 -15.94
N ASP A 242 -11.75 -7.85 -16.19
CA ASP A 242 -12.86 -7.56 -15.27
C ASP A 242 -13.81 -8.77 -15.19
N LEU A 243 -14.09 -9.22 -13.96
CA LEU A 243 -14.97 -10.34 -13.62
C LEU A 243 -16.19 -9.88 -12.80
N GLY A 244 -16.41 -8.57 -12.72
CA GLY A 244 -17.29 -7.92 -11.77
C GLY A 244 -16.60 -7.62 -10.43
N VAL A 245 -16.98 -6.49 -9.81
CA VAL A 245 -16.30 -5.92 -8.63
C VAL A 245 -16.02 -6.94 -7.52
N TRP A 246 -17.00 -7.79 -7.18
CA TRP A 246 -16.82 -8.79 -6.13
C TRP A 246 -15.71 -9.81 -6.47
N ASN A 247 -15.74 -10.36 -7.68
CA ASN A 247 -14.74 -11.34 -8.13
C ASN A 247 -13.37 -10.68 -8.31
N ASN A 248 -13.32 -9.42 -8.73
CA ASN A 248 -12.08 -8.66 -8.85
C ASN A 248 -11.42 -8.44 -7.47
N ILE A 249 -12.22 -8.10 -6.46
CA ILE A 249 -11.74 -7.99 -5.08
C ILE A 249 -11.27 -9.36 -4.58
N LYS A 250 -12.04 -10.42 -4.84
CA LYS A 250 -11.71 -11.80 -4.46
C LYS A 250 -10.39 -12.28 -5.06
N GLU A 251 -10.13 -11.98 -6.33
CA GLU A 251 -8.86 -12.28 -7.03
C GLU A 251 -7.62 -11.70 -6.34
N VAL A 252 -7.78 -10.59 -5.61
CA VAL A 252 -6.68 -9.93 -4.88
C VAL A 252 -6.66 -10.31 -3.40
N MET A 253 -7.82 -10.28 -2.75
CA MET A 253 -7.94 -10.38 -1.31
C MET A 253 -7.98 -11.83 -0.81
N GLY A 254 -8.32 -12.77 -1.69
CA GLY A 254 -8.46 -14.20 -1.43
C GLY A 254 -9.91 -14.64 -1.26
N GLU A 255 -10.10 -15.96 -1.18
CA GLU A 255 -11.40 -16.63 -1.10
C GLU A 255 -12.20 -16.30 0.17
N ASN A 256 -11.53 -16.00 1.28
CA ASN A 256 -12.17 -15.79 2.58
C ASN A 256 -12.31 -14.29 2.91
N PRO A 257 -13.53 -13.72 2.89
CA PRO A 257 -13.78 -12.31 3.19
C PRO A 257 -13.35 -11.87 4.59
N LEU A 258 -13.35 -12.78 5.57
CA LEU A 258 -12.94 -12.48 6.94
C LEU A 258 -11.46 -12.10 7.04
N LEU A 259 -10.64 -12.51 6.06
CA LEU A 259 -9.22 -12.20 6.00
C LEU A 259 -8.90 -11.02 5.08
N TRP A 260 -9.90 -10.37 4.47
CA TRP A 260 -9.64 -9.28 3.52
C TRP A 260 -8.99 -8.07 4.19
N LEU A 261 -9.44 -7.72 5.39
CA LEU A 261 -8.93 -6.61 6.20
C LEU A 261 -7.85 -7.06 7.20
N VAL A 262 -7.11 -8.12 6.89
CA VAL A 262 -5.97 -8.56 7.70
C VAL A 262 -4.83 -8.83 6.73
N PRO A 263 -3.59 -8.40 7.01
CA PRO A 263 -2.43 -8.60 6.13
C PRO A 263 -1.88 -10.03 6.21
N VAL A 264 -2.80 -11.00 6.07
CA VAL A 264 -2.55 -12.44 5.97
C VAL A 264 -3.34 -13.00 4.80
N GLY A 265 -2.97 -14.20 4.36
CA GLY A 265 -3.52 -14.78 3.15
C GLY A 265 -3.11 -14.01 1.90
N GLY A 266 -3.64 -14.42 0.76
CA GLY A 266 -3.28 -13.87 -0.53
C GLY A 266 -4.21 -14.38 -1.62
N PRO A 267 -3.90 -14.06 -2.89
CA PRO A 267 -4.65 -14.62 -4.01
C PRO A 267 -4.56 -16.15 -4.02
N SER A 268 -5.62 -16.81 -4.49
CA SER A 268 -5.73 -18.29 -4.52
C SER A 268 -5.00 -18.92 -5.70
N GLY A 269 -4.72 -18.16 -6.77
CA GLY A 269 -4.01 -18.64 -7.95
C GLY A 269 -2.48 -18.56 -7.84
N ASP A 270 -1.82 -18.89 -8.94
CA ASP A 270 -0.36 -18.91 -9.07
C ASP A 270 0.22 -17.66 -9.75
N GLY A 271 -0.65 -16.78 -10.27
CA GLY A 271 -0.28 -15.58 -11.01
C GLY A 271 0.27 -15.85 -12.42
N LEU A 272 0.22 -17.10 -12.89
CA LEU A 272 0.59 -17.52 -14.24
C LEU A 272 -0.63 -17.53 -15.16
N MET A 273 -1.78 -17.89 -14.60
CA MET A 273 -3.06 -17.97 -15.29
C MET A 273 -4.11 -17.10 -14.61
N PHE A 274 -4.98 -16.49 -15.41
CA PHE A 274 -6.02 -15.57 -14.93
C PHE A 274 -7.39 -15.94 -15.53
N PRO A 275 -8.45 -15.97 -14.71
CA PRO A 275 -9.81 -16.20 -15.17
C PRO A 275 -10.31 -15.07 -16.07
N ARG A 276 -11.24 -15.39 -16.97
CA ARG A 276 -11.83 -14.47 -17.94
C ARG A 276 -13.31 -14.80 -18.16
N ILE A 277 -14.10 -13.75 -18.41
CA ILE A 277 -15.45 -13.90 -18.95
C ILE A 277 -15.29 -14.16 -20.45
N HIS A 278 -15.87 -15.27 -20.93
CA HIS A 278 -15.92 -15.61 -22.35
C HIS A 278 -16.95 -14.76 -23.09
#